data_AF-A0A6V7M2K9-F1
#
_entry.id   AF-A0A6V7M2K9-F1
#
_cell.length_a   1.000
_cell.length_b   1.000
_cell.length_c   1.000
_cell.angle_alpha   90.00
_cell.angle_beta   90.00
_cell.angle_gamma   90.00
#
_symmetry.space_group_name_H-M   'P 1'
#
loop_
_entity.id
_entity.type
_entity.pdbx_description
1 polymer ?
#
loop_
_entity_poly.entity_id
_entity_poly.type
_entity_poly.pdbx_seq_one_letter_code
_entity_poly.pdbx_strand_id
1 'polypeptide(L)' 'KGSFGQVVKAFDHEEQTQVAIKIIKNKKPFLNQAQIEVRLLEMMNRADTDNKYYI' A
#
# COMPACT_ATOMS: atom_id res chain seq x y z
N LYS A 1 -12.70 -3.76 7.31
CA LYS A 1 -13.24 -2.55 6.62
C LYS A 1 -13.06 -1.36 7.57
N GLY A 2 -12.48 -0.25 7.12
CA GLY A 2 -12.11 0.88 7.99
C GLY A 2 -12.34 2.25 7.34
N SER A 3 -11.89 3.32 8.00
CA SER A 3 -12.03 4.71 7.54
C SER A 3 -11.50 4.90 6.12
N PHE A 4 -10.36 4.28 5.79
CA PHE A 4 -9.65 4.38 4.51
C PHE A 4 -10.25 3.57 3.35
N GLY A 5 -11.07 2.55 3.63
CA GLY A 5 -11.60 1.64 2.61
C GLY A 5 -11.57 0.17 3.01
N GLN A 6 -11.15 -0.69 2.08
CA GLN A 6 -11.08 -2.14 2.24
C GLN A 6 -9.67 -2.64 1.94
N VAL A 7 -9.22 -3.67 2.66
CA VAL A 7 -8.00 -4.42 2.34
C VAL A 7 -8.44 -5.85 2.09
N VAL A 8 -7.97 -6.43 0.99
CA VAL A 8 -8.29 -7.81 0.61
C VAL A 8 -7.00 -8.60 0.43
N LYS A 9 -7.04 -9.89 0.74
CA LYS A 9 -6.00 -10.85 0.35
C LYS A 9 -6.27 -11.24 -1.11
N ALA A 10 -5.25 -11.15 -1.95
CA ALA A 10 -5.31 -11.54 -3.35
C ALA A 10 -4.09 -12.40 -3.71
N PHE A 11 -4.21 -13.21 -4.75
CA PHE A 11 -3.08 -13.93 -5.32
C PHE A 11 -2.62 -13.18 -6.57
N ASP A 12 -1.35 -12.78 -6.59
CA ASP A 12 -0.70 -12.19 -7.75
C ASP A 12 -0.33 -13.31 -8.73
N HIS A 13 -0.90 -13.29 -9.93
CA HIS A 13 -0.67 -14.29 -10.96
C HIS A 13 0.64 -14.08 -11.73
N GLU A 14 1.26 -12.90 -11.65
CA GLU A 14 2.54 -12.64 -12.29
C GLU A 14 3.68 -13.16 -11.40
N GLU A 15 3.73 -12.71 -10.14
CA GLU A 15 4.76 -13.09 -9.17
C GLU A 15 4.45 -14.41 -8.41
N GLN A 16 3.29 -15.02 -8.68
CA GLN A 16 2.83 -16.27 -8.06
C GLN A 16 2.85 -16.23 -6.51
N THR A 17 2.47 -15.09 -5.93
CA THR A 17 2.55 -14.85 -4.47
C THR A 17 1.28 -14.24 -3.89
N GLN A 18 1.08 -14.39 -2.59
CA GLN A 18 -0.07 -13.82 -1.88
C GLN A 18 0.23 -12.37 -1.49
N VAL A 19 -0.66 -11.45 -1.85
CA VAL A 19 -0.51 -10.00 -1.60
C VAL A 19 -1.72 -9.42 -0.87
N ALA A 20 -1.52 -8.26 -0.25
CA ALA A 20 -2.60 -7.45 0.31
C ALA A 20 -2.90 -6.26 -0.61
N ILE A 21 -4.14 -6.15 -1.09
CA ILE A 21 -4.58 -5.03 -1.95
C ILE A 21 -5.40 -4.05 -1.13
N LYS A 22 -4.92 -2.82 -0.98
CA LYS A 22 -5.62 -1.71 -0.31
C LYS A 22 -6.46 -0.92 -1.31
N ILE A 23 -7.78 -1.06 -1.22
CA ILE A 23 -8.76 -0.37 -2.08
C ILE A 23 -9.18 0.93 -1.41
N ILE A 24 -8.76 2.06 -1.99
CA ILE A 24 -9.07 3.42 -1.50
C ILE A 24 -10.47 3.85 -1.96
N LYS A 25 -11.23 4.49 -1.07
CA LYS A 25 -12.54 5.05 -1.41
C LYS A 25 -12.40 6.10 -2.52
N ASN A 26 -13.31 6.06 -3.50
CA ASN A 26 -13.34 7.04 -4.58
C ASN A 26 -13.88 8.42 -4.12
N LYS A 27 -13.10 9.14 -3.32
CA LYS A 27 -13.30 10.57 -3.00
C LYS A 27 -11.95 11.28 -2.88
N LYS A 28 -11.91 12.53 -3.34
CA LYS A 28 -10.69 13.36 -3.41
C LYS A 28 -9.88 13.43 -2.09
N PRO A 29 -10.48 13.58 -0.89
CA PRO A 29 -9.70 13.60 0.35
C PRO A 29 -8.92 12.30 0.62
N PHE A 30 -9.54 11.14 0.34
CA PHE A 30 -8.88 9.84 0.54
C PHE A 30 -7.80 9.58 -0.50
N LEU A 31 -8.00 10.03 -1.75
CA LEU A 31 -6.97 9.95 -2.79
C LEU A 31 -5.74 10.77 -2.41
N ASN A 32 -5.93 12.02 -1.97
CA ASN A 32 -4.83 12.89 -1.55
C ASN A 32 -4.06 12.27 -0.37
N GLN A 33 -4.75 11.70 0.62
CA GLN A 33 -4.11 11.02 1.74
C GLN A 33 -3.32 9.78 1.29
N ALA A 34 -3.88 8.98 0.37
CA ALA A 34 -3.21 7.81 -0.18
C ALA A 34 -1.93 8.18 -0.96
N GLN A 35 -1.94 9.29 -1.69
CA GLN A 35 -0.73 9.79 -2.38
C GLN A 35 0.39 10.16 -1.41
N ILE A 36 0.05 10.78 -0.27
CA ILE A 36 1.02 11.07 0.80
C ILE A 36 1.57 9.77 1.39
N GLU A 37 0.70 8.80 1.67
CA GLU A 37 1.09 7.48 2.19
C GLU A 37 2.06 6.75 1.25
N VAL A 38 1.74 6.68 -0.05
CA VAL A 38 2.63 6.07 -1.07
C VAL A 38 3.99 6.77 -1.10
N ARG A 39 4.01 8.11 -1.12
CA ARG A 39 5.26 8.87 -1.11
C ARG A 39 6.10 8.59 0.13
N LEU A 40 5.48 8.48 1.30
CA LEU A 40 6.18 8.17 2.55
C LEU A 40 6.75 6.75 2.52
N LEU A 41 5.96 5.76 2.08
CA LEU A 41 6.41 4.37 1.96
C LEU A 41 7.58 4.25 0.98
N GLU A 42 7.52 4.90 -0.17
CA GLU A 42 8.63 4.93 -1.13
C GLU A 42 9.91 5.55 -0.53
N MET A 43 9.77 6.63 0.25
CA MET A 43 10.92 7.26 0.91
C MET A 43 11.54 6.33 1.97
N MET A 44 10.72 5.64 2.76
CA MET A 44 11.19 4.71 3.77
C MET A 44 11.84 3.46 3.14
N ASN A 45 11.25 2.90 2.08
CA ASN A 45 11.83 1.75 1.38
C ASN A 45 13.15 2.06 0.69
N ARG A 46 13.33 3.29 0.18
CA ARG A 46 14.65 3.72 -0.32
C ARG A 46 15.69 3.87 0.80
N ALA A 47 15.25 4.19 2.01
CA ALA A 47 16.14 4.32 3.16
C ALA A 47 16.44 2.97 3.84
N ASP A 48 15.58 1.96 3.68
CA ASP A 48 15.78 0.60 4.17
C ASP A 48 16.50 -0.28 3.14
N THR A 49 17.78 0.01 2.90
CA THR A 49 18.60 -0.69 1.88
C THR A 49 18.78 -2.18 2.14
N ASP A 50 18.63 -2.61 3.41
CA ASP A 50 18.76 -4.01 3.80
C ASP A 50 17.42 -4.75 3.81
N ASN A 51 16.32 -4.08 3.45
CA ASN A 51 14.95 -4.60 3.49
C ASN A 51 14.62 -5.27 4.85
N LYS A 52 15.15 -4.71 5.94
CA LYS A 52 15.06 -5.31 7.28
C LYS A 52 13.71 -5.08 7.94
N TYR A 53 13.01 -4.03 7.53
CA TYR A 53 11.81 -3.58 8.21
C TYR A 53 10.53 -3.89 7.42
N TYR A 54 10.64 -4.50 6.23
CA TYR A 54 9.52 -4.85 5.34
C TYR A 54 8.49 -3.72 5.24
N ILE A 55 8.99 -2.50 4.93
CA ILE A 55 8.19 -1.27 4.95
C ILE A 55 7.31 -1.15 3.69
#